data_AF-D7TGT8-F1
#
_entry.id   AF-D7TGT8-F1
#
_cell.length_a   1.000
_cell.length_b   1.000
_cell.length_c   1.000
_cell.angle_alpha   90.00
_cell.angle_beta   90.00
_cell.angle_gamma   90.00
#
_symmetry.space_group_name_H-M   'P 1'
#
loop_
_entity.id
_entity.type
_entity.pdbx_description
1 polymer ?
#
loop_
_entity_poly.entity_id
_entity_poly.type
_entity_poly.pdbx_seq_one_letter_code
_entity_poly.pdbx_strand_id
1 'polypeptide(L)'
;MSMEVAEPFNVPVNPIMLGITDYFDVIDKPMDFGTIRRNLENGVKYMNADDVFSDVQYIWENCYKYNKPGDPFLELVKQVKETFIMFWNAVGLYSTEPRMAPGEHFYF
;
A
#
# COMPACT_ATOMS: atom_id res chain seq x y z
N MET A 1 12.67 -12.97 5.94
CA MET A 1 13.35 -11.68 6.17
C MET A 1 12.26 -10.69 6.54
N SER A 2 12.30 -10.10 7.74
CA SER A 2 11.39 -9.01 8.10
C SER A 2 12.02 -7.70 7.62
N MET A 3 11.24 -6.83 6.99
CA MET A 3 11.71 -5.51 6.61
C MET A 3 11.30 -4.53 7.71
N GLU A 4 12.25 -4.04 8.51
CA GLU A 4 11.94 -3.19 9.67
C GLU A 4 11.14 -1.94 9.28
N VAL A 5 11.46 -1.34 8.13
CA VAL A 5 10.73 -0.14 7.63
C VAL A 5 9.28 -0.43 7.21
N ALA A 6 8.87 -1.70 7.12
CA ALA A 6 7.49 -2.09 6.84
C ALA A 6 6.60 -2.16 8.09
N GLU A 7 7.17 -2.06 9.30
CA GLU A 7 6.44 -2.24 10.56
C GLU A 7 5.16 -1.40 10.66
N PRO A 8 5.16 -0.10 10.31
CA PRO A 8 3.95 0.73 10.40
C PRO A 8 2.82 0.30 9.46
N PHE A 9 3.13 -0.48 8.42
CA PHE A 9 2.18 -0.92 7.40
C PHE A 9 1.72 -2.37 7.62
N ASN A 10 2.13 -3.02 8.72
CA ASN A 10 1.79 -4.41 9.03
C ASN A 10 0.48 -4.55 9.82
N VAL A 11 -0.09 -3.46 10.31
CA VAL A 11 -1.34 -3.43 11.08
C VAL A 11 -2.24 -2.30 10.62
N PRO A 12 -3.56 -2.39 10.82
CA PRO A 12 -4.48 -1.30 10.49
C PRO A 12 -4.09 -0.02 11.23
N VAL A 13 -4.16 1.12 10.53
CA VAL A 13 -4.01 2.44 11.15
C VAL A 13 -5.07 2.57 12.24
N ASN A 14 -4.66 3.02 13.43
CA ASN A 14 -5.55 3.31 14.55
C ASN A 14 -5.63 4.83 14.77
N PRO A 15 -6.65 5.50 14.23
CA PRO A 15 -6.70 6.97 14.24
C PRO A 15 -6.79 7.58 15.63
N ILE A 16 -7.43 6.88 16.57
CA ILE A 16 -7.58 7.33 17.96
C ILE A 16 -6.23 7.31 18.67
N MET A 17 -5.49 6.20 18.56
CA MET A 17 -4.17 6.07 19.20
C MET A 17 -3.14 7.05 18.64
N LEU A 18 -3.24 7.37 17.35
CA LEU A 18 -2.31 8.25 16.65
C LEU A 18 -2.74 9.73 16.68
N GLY A 19 -3.93 10.05 17.24
CA GLY A 19 -4.44 11.41 17.32
C GLY A 19 -4.85 12.03 15.97
N ILE A 20 -5.12 11.19 14.97
CA ILE A 20 -5.45 11.58 13.58
C ILE A 20 -6.93 11.32 13.27
N THR A 21 -7.82 11.97 14.01
CA THR A 21 -9.25 11.60 14.04
C THR A 21 -10.00 11.74 12.70
N ASP A 22 -9.43 12.48 11.74
CA ASP A 22 -9.94 12.68 10.38
C ASP A 22 -9.50 11.60 9.38
N TYR A 23 -8.69 10.61 9.79
CA TYR A 23 -8.14 9.60 8.88
C TYR A 23 -9.20 8.87 8.05
N PHE A 24 -10.33 8.45 8.66
CA PHE A 24 -11.40 7.78 7.95
C PHE A 24 -12.34 8.71 7.17
N ASP A 25 -12.21 10.03 7.36
CA ASP A 25 -12.88 11.03 6.50
C ASP A 25 -12.07 11.27 5.22
N VAL A 26 -10.75 11.06 5.28
CA VAL A 26 -9.82 11.24 4.15
C VAL A 26 -9.60 9.93 3.38
N ILE A 27 -9.54 8.78 4.07
CA ILE A 27 -9.17 7.48 3.50
C ILE A 27 -10.39 6.56 3.39
N ASP A 28 -10.86 6.37 2.16
CA ASP A 28 -12.07 5.59 1.84
C ASP A 28 -11.88 4.07 2.03
N LYS A 29 -10.67 3.57 1.74
CA LYS A 29 -10.35 2.14 1.82
C LYS A 29 -9.02 1.92 2.54
N PRO A 30 -9.02 1.94 3.89
CA PRO A 30 -7.84 1.61 4.69
C PRO A 30 -7.31 0.21 4.35
N MET A 31 -5.99 0.05 4.29
CA MET A 31 -5.35 -1.24 4.01
C MET A 31 -3.97 -1.34 4.66
N ASP A 32 -3.58 -2.55 5.01
CA ASP A 32 -2.31 -2.91 5.65
C ASP A 32 -1.91 -4.35 5.28
N PHE A 33 -0.63 -4.70 5.38
CA PHE A 33 -0.12 -6.03 5.02
C PHE A 33 -0.66 -7.14 5.92
N GLY A 34 -1.01 -6.85 7.18
CA GLY A 34 -1.62 -7.82 8.09
C GLY A 34 -3.02 -8.22 7.63
N THR A 35 -3.82 -7.25 7.19
CA THR A 35 -5.13 -7.49 6.58
C THR A 35 -5.02 -8.27 5.28
N ILE A 36 -4.08 -7.90 4.39
CA ILE A 36 -3.84 -8.64 3.13
C ILE A 36 -3.43 -10.08 3.41
N ARG A 37 -2.47 -10.28 4.33
CA ARG A 37 -2.02 -11.61 4.74
C ARG A 37 -3.16 -12.47 5.25
N ARG A 38 -4.00 -11.94 6.16
CA ARG A 38 -5.16 -12.67 6.68
C ARG A 38 -6.16 -13.02 5.57
N ASN A 39 -6.42 -12.10 4.64
CA ASN A 39 -7.33 -12.35 3.52
C ASN A 39 -6.78 -13.42 2.56
N LEU A 40 -5.47 -13.44 2.33
CA LEU A 40 -4.77 -14.50 1.59
C LEU A 40 -4.91 -15.85 2.28
N GLU A 41 -4.60 -15.91 3.58
CA GLU A 41 -4.68 -17.14 4.39
C GLU A 41 -6.12 -17.68 4.47
N ASN A 42 -7.13 -16.81 4.47
CA ASN A 42 -8.54 -17.20 4.44
C ASN A 42 -8.96 -17.77 3.08
N GLY A 43 -8.29 -17.43 1.98
CA GLY A 43 -8.50 -18.02 0.65
C GLY A 43 -9.82 -17.69 -0.06
N VAL A 44 -10.62 -16.74 0.45
CA VAL A 44 -11.94 -16.40 -0.12
C VAL A 44 -11.90 -15.14 -0.99
N LYS A 45 -11.04 -14.17 -0.66
CA LYS A 45 -11.07 -12.84 -1.28
C LYS A 45 -10.35 -12.77 -2.63
N TYR A 46 -9.15 -13.36 -2.71
CA TYR A 46 -8.26 -13.19 -3.84
C TYR A 46 -8.32 -14.41 -4.75
N MET A 47 -8.66 -14.20 -6.02
CA MET A 47 -8.69 -15.26 -7.04
C MET A 47 -7.35 -15.39 -7.75
N ASN A 48 -6.60 -14.28 -7.85
CA ASN A 48 -5.30 -14.22 -8.51
C ASN A 48 -4.38 -13.20 -7.82
N ALA A 49 -3.14 -13.12 -8.31
CA ALA A 49 -2.11 -12.22 -7.76
C ALA A 49 -2.45 -10.73 -7.97
N ASP A 50 -3.16 -10.36 -9.03
CA ASP A 50 -3.54 -8.97 -9.30
C ASP A 50 -4.58 -8.46 -8.30
N ASP A 51 -5.45 -9.33 -7.79
CA ASP A 51 -6.38 -8.98 -6.71
C ASP A 51 -5.63 -8.61 -5.42
N VAL A 52 -4.53 -9.32 -5.14
CA VAL A 52 -3.63 -9.02 -4.02
C VAL A 52 -2.92 -7.70 -4.26
N PHE A 53 -2.29 -7.56 -5.45
CA PHE A 53 -1.56 -6.35 -5.83
C PHE A 53 -2.44 -5.10 -5.73
N SER A 54 -3.70 -5.20 -6.12
CA SER A 54 -4.69 -4.12 -6.01
C SER A 54 -4.92 -3.68 -4.57
N ASP A 55 -4.94 -4.61 -3.60
CA ASP A 55 -5.03 -4.23 -2.18
C ASP A 55 -3.71 -3.64 -1.67
N VAL A 56 -2.57 -4.16 -2.12
CA VAL A 56 -1.26 -3.60 -1.76
C VAL A 56 -1.15 -2.14 -2.26
N GLN A 57 -1.73 -1.83 -3.43
CA GLN A 57 -1.76 -0.45 -3.97
C GLN A 57 -2.38 0.56 -3.01
N TYR A 58 -3.44 0.18 -2.31
CA TYR A 58 -4.06 1.05 -1.32
C TYR A 58 -3.11 1.42 -0.18
N ILE A 59 -2.13 0.58 0.18
CA ILE A 59 -1.19 0.90 1.27
C ILE A 59 -0.39 2.17 0.94
N TRP A 60 0.22 2.24 -0.25
CA TRP A 60 0.98 3.42 -0.63
C TRP A 60 0.11 4.59 -1.07
N GLU A 61 -0.99 4.35 -1.80
CA GLU A 61 -1.90 5.43 -2.20
C GLU A 61 -2.50 6.13 -0.99
N ASN A 62 -2.93 5.39 0.03
CA ASN A 62 -3.45 5.98 1.26
C ASN A 62 -2.36 6.72 2.03
N CYS A 63 -1.14 6.19 2.07
CA CYS A 63 -0.01 6.86 2.70
C CYS A 63 0.31 8.20 2.02
N TYR A 64 0.34 8.24 0.68
CA TYR A 64 0.56 9.47 -0.08
C TYR A 64 -0.62 10.45 0.01
N LYS A 65 -1.86 9.95 0.07
CA LYS A 65 -3.06 10.78 0.19
C LYS A 65 -3.16 11.46 1.56
N TYR A 66 -2.82 10.75 2.62
CA TYR A 66 -2.99 11.24 3.99
C TYR A 66 -1.81 12.09 4.48
N ASN A 67 -0.58 11.65 4.22
CA ASN A 67 0.61 12.27 4.81
C ASN A 67 1.12 13.45 3.97
N LYS A 68 1.64 14.48 4.64
CA LYS A 68 2.11 15.72 4.00
C LYS A 68 3.57 15.59 3.54
N PRO A 69 4.02 16.40 2.55
CA PRO A 69 5.43 16.45 2.19
C PRO A 69 6.34 16.68 3.40
N GLY A 70 7.39 15.87 3.53
CA GLY A 70 8.30 15.88 4.68
C GLY A 70 7.90 14.95 5.83
N ASP A 71 6.73 14.31 5.77
CA ASP A 71 6.36 13.28 6.72
C ASP A 71 7.23 12.02 6.54
N PRO A 72 7.83 11.46 7.61
CA PRO A 72 8.70 10.29 7.52
C PRO A 72 8.02 9.05 6.92
N PHE A 73 6.69 8.91 7.05
CA PHE A 73 5.97 7.77 6.47
C PHE A 73 6.06 7.72 4.94
N LEU A 74 6.26 8.87 4.28
CA LEU A 74 6.43 8.95 2.82
C LEU A 74 7.72 8.26 2.34
N GLU A 75 8.81 8.37 3.11
CA GLU A 75 10.07 7.72 2.76
C GLU A 75 10.03 6.23 3.11
N LEU A 76 9.41 5.85 4.23
CA LEU A 76 9.21 4.45 4.60
C LEU A 76 8.38 3.71 3.53
N VAL A 77 7.25 4.29 3.11
CA VAL A 77 6.37 3.63 2.13
C VAL A 77 7.02 3.52 0.75
N LYS A 78 7.90 4.45 0.39
CA LYS A 78 8.69 4.38 -0.84
C LYS A 78 9.64 3.17 -0.82
N GLN A 79 10.40 2.99 0.26
CA GLN A 79 11.32 1.85 0.40
C GLN A 79 10.56 0.51 0.41
N VAL A 80 9.39 0.48 1.07
CA VAL A 80 8.47 -0.66 1.05
C VAL A 80 8.01 -0.96 -0.37
N LYS A 81 7.52 0.04 -1.11
CA LYS A 81 7.02 -0.12 -2.49
C LYS A 81 8.12 -0.66 -3.41
N GLU A 82 9.31 -0.06 -3.36
CA GLU A 82 10.46 -0.48 -4.19
C GLU A 82 10.86 -1.93 -3.90
N THR A 83 10.98 -2.30 -2.62
CA THR A 83 11.33 -3.67 -2.21
C THR A 83 10.25 -4.67 -2.59
N PHE A 84 8.98 -4.31 -2.39
CA PHE A 84 7.84 -5.16 -2.77
C PHE A 84 7.85 -5.43 -4.27
N ILE A 85 7.96 -4.40 -5.11
CA ILE A 85 7.96 -4.54 -6.58
C ILE A 85 9.14 -5.38 -7.05
N MET A 86 10.33 -5.19 -6.46
CA MET A 86 11.51 -6.00 -6.77
C MET A 86 11.23 -7.50 -6.56
N PHE A 87 10.71 -7.88 -5.40
CA PHE A 87 10.41 -9.29 -5.12
C PHE A 87 9.24 -9.83 -5.93
N TRP A 88 8.19 -9.02 -6.10
CA TRP A 88 7.01 -9.36 -6.90
C TRP A 88 7.40 -9.73 -8.34
N ASN A 89 8.22 -8.89 -8.98
CA ASN A 89 8.75 -9.16 -10.31
C ASN A 89 9.73 -10.35 -10.34
N ALA A 90 10.56 -10.52 -9.31
CA ALA A 90 11.55 -11.60 -9.25
C ALA A 90 10.91 -13.00 -9.24
N VAL A 91 9.66 -13.13 -8.76
CA VAL A 91 8.90 -14.38 -8.79
C VAL A 91 8.00 -14.52 -10.02
N GLY A 92 8.14 -13.64 -11.02
CA GLY A 92 7.37 -13.69 -12.27
C GLY A 92 5.93 -13.22 -12.13
N LEU A 93 5.58 -12.58 -11.00
CA LEU A 93 4.30 -11.88 -10.86
C LEU A 93 4.46 -10.51 -11.52
N TYR A 94 4.31 -10.49 -12.84
CA TYR A 94 4.26 -9.23 -13.57
C TYR A 94 2.87 -8.65 -13.42
N SER A 95 2.73 -7.65 -12.57
CA SER A 95 1.56 -6.80 -12.61
C SER A 95 1.89 -5.66 -13.54
N THR A 96 1.12 -5.50 -14.62
CA THR A 96 1.11 -4.22 -15.31
C THR A 96 0.62 -3.21 -14.27
N GLU A 97 1.45 -2.30 -13.77
CA GLU A 97 0.83 -1.02 -13.41
C GLU A 97 0.24 -0.48 -14.73
N PRO A 98 -1.09 -0.31 -14.83
CA PRO A 98 -1.56 1.02 -15.15
C PRO A 98 -2.97 1.35 -14.63
N ARG A 99 -3.05 2.48 -13.92
CA ARG A 99 -3.86 3.61 -14.40
C ARG A 99 -3.21 4.90 -13.90
N MET A 100 -2.25 5.42 -14.67
CA MET A 100 -2.26 6.88 -14.84
C MET A 100 -3.67 7.22 -15.31
N ALA A 101 -4.34 8.14 -14.63
CA ALA A 101 -5.61 8.67 -15.09
C ALA A 101 -5.46 9.11 -16.56
N PRO A 102 -6.46 8.90 -17.44
CA PRO A 102 -6.42 9.47 -18.78
C PRO A 102 -6.33 11.00 -18.65
N GLY A 103 -5.13 11.57 -18.78
CA GLY A 103 -4.91 13.01 -18.64
C GLY A 103 -3.53 13.47 -18.16
N GLU A 104 -2.73 12.63 -17.48
CA GLU A 104 -1.42 13.07 -16.99
C GLU A 104 -0.29 12.70 -17.97
N HIS A 105 -0.17 13.51 -19.03
CA HIS A 105 1.06 13.56 -19.82
C HIS A 105 2.07 14.47 -19.10
N PHE A 106 3.09 13.88 -18.49
CA PHE A 106 4.32 14.62 -18.21
C PHE A 106 5.11 14.75 -19.51
N TYR A 107 5.16 15.97 -20.05
CA TYR A 107 6.16 16.35 -21.03
C TYR A 107 7.52 16.30 -20.33
N PHE A 108 8.46 15.56 -20.91
CA PHE A 108 9.88 15.77 -20.64
C PHE A 108 10.31 17.15 -21.14
#